data_AF-A0A9E5P8I4-F1
#
_entry.id   AF-A0A9E5P8I4-F1
#
_cell.length_a   1.000
_cell.length_b   1.000
_cell.length_c   1.000
_cell.angle_alpha   90.00
_cell.angle_beta   90.00
_cell.angle_gamma   90.00
#
_symmetry.space_group_name_H-M   'P 1'
#
loop_
_entity.id
_entity.type
_entity.pdbx_description
1 polymer ?
#
loop_
_entity_poly.entity_id
_entity_poly.type
_entity_poly.pdbx_seq_one_letter_code
_entity_poly.pdbx_strand_id
1 'polypeptide(L)' 'RDLGRLAGVNVPLYACEHYYAHTEKLDDLPPNLPVMRDHDKSAYYREDAGSLLVGAFEKR' A
#
# COMPACT_ATOMS: atom_id res chain seq x y z
N ARG A 1 16.81 9.19 7.97
CA ARG A 1 17.90 9.16 8.98
C ARG A 1 19.02 10.15 8.64
N ASP A 2 19.54 10.14 7.42
CA ASP A 2 20.72 10.96 7.06
C ASP A 2 20.47 12.46 7.15
N LEU A 3 19.30 12.95 6.71
CA LEU A 3 18.94 14.36 6.87
C LEU A 3 18.93 14.80 8.35
N GLY A 4 18.42 13.97 9.26
CA GLY A 4 18.43 14.28 10.69
C GLY A 4 19.84 14.35 11.28
N ARG A 5 20.76 13.53 10.78
CA ARG A 5 22.17 13.54 11.20
C ARG A 5 22.86 14.87 10.84
N LEU A 6 22.50 15.50 9.72
CA LEU A 6 23.03 16.82 9.34
C LEU A 6 22.67 17.91 10.37
N ALA A 7 21.57 17.74 11.11
CA ALA A 7 21.12 18.65 12.16
C ALA A 7 21.42 18.16 13.59
N GLY A 8 22.19 17.08 13.76
CA GLY A 8 22.48 16.50 15.07
C GLY A 8 21.28 15.82 15.76
N VAL A 9 20.21 15.52 15.02
CA VAL A 9 18.98 14.93 15.56
C VAL A 9 18.91 13.44 15.23
N ASN A 10 18.65 12.62 16.25
CA ASN A 10 18.34 11.20 16.06
C ASN A 10 16.86 11.02 15.68
N VAL A 11 16.59 10.61 14.45
CA VAL A 11 15.22 10.32 13.98
C VAL A 11 14.97 8.80 14.04
N PRO A 12 14.04 8.32 14.89
CA PRO A 12 13.81 6.89 15.11
C PRO A 12 12.97 6.26 13.97
N LEU A 13 13.56 6.19 12.78
CA LEU A 13 12.95 5.60 11.60
C LEU A 13 13.64 4.29 11.22
N TYR A 14 12.87 3.36 10.67
CA TYR A 14 13.31 2.12 10.05
C TYR A 14 12.71 2.04 8.64
N ALA A 15 13.51 1.64 7.65
CA ALA A 15 13.03 1.47 6.29
C ALA A 15 12.29 0.13 6.18
N CYS A 16 11.12 0.14 5.55
CA CYS A 16 10.35 -1.06 5.27
C CYS A 16 10.04 -1.13 3.78
N GLU A 17 10.00 -2.36 3.26
CA GLU A 17 9.44 -2.62 1.94
C GLU A 17 7.94 -2.90 2.09
N HIS A 18 7.15 -2.45 1.11
CA HIS A 18 5.72 -2.70 1.07
C HIS A 18 5.31 -2.86 -0.39
N TYR A 19 4.70 -3.99 -0.71
CA TYR A 19 4.37 -4.36 -2.08
C TYR A 19 2.87 -4.25 -2.35
N TYR A 20 2.55 -4.00 -3.62
CA TYR A 20 1.21 -4.11 -4.15
C TYR A 20 1.29 -4.73 -5.55
N ALA A 21 0.17 -5.29 -5.99
CA ALA A 21 0.02 -5.89 -7.31
C ALA A 21 -1.23 -5.33 -7.99
N HIS A 22 -1.20 -5.32 -9.32
CA HIS A 22 -2.36 -5.04 -10.16
C HIS A 22 -2.87 -6.33 -10.76
N THR A 23 -4.18 -6.48 -10.83
CA THR A 23 -4.79 -7.43 -11.75
C THR A 23 -4.66 -6.94 -13.19
N GLU A 24 -5.01 -7.80 -14.14
CA GLU A 24 -5.42 -7.32 -15.47
C GLU A 24 -6.67 -6.43 -15.36
N LYS A 25 -7.02 -5.77 -16.46
CA LYS A 25 -8.22 -4.94 -16.49
C LYS A 25 -9.47 -5.80 -16.31
N LEU A 26 -10.42 -5.28 -15.56
CA LEU A 26 -11.70 -5.92 -15.25
C LEU A 26 -12.82 -5.07 -15.85
N ASP A 27 -13.53 -5.60 -16.85
CA ASP A 27 -14.53 -4.85 -17.62
C ASP A 27 -15.67 -4.30 -16.74
N ASP A 28 -16.07 -5.05 -15.71
CA ASP A 28 -17.17 -4.70 -14.81
C ASP A 28 -16.71 -4.05 -13.50
N LEU A 29 -15.47 -3.56 -13.43
CA LEU A 29 -14.95 -2.88 -12.23
C LEU A 29 -15.44 -1.43 -12.17
N PRO A 30 -16.22 -1.03 -11.16
CA PRO A 30 -16.73 0.34 -11.07
C PRO A 30 -15.58 1.35 -10.87
N PRO A 31 -15.47 2.41 -11.70
CA PRO A 31 -14.41 3.42 -11.56
C PRO A 31 -14.45 4.20 -10.24
N ASN A 32 -15.58 4.13 -9.52
CA ASN A 32 -15.80 4.77 -8.24
C ASN A 32 -15.89 3.75 -7.09
N LEU A 33 -15.31 2.55 -7.26
CA LEU A 33 -15.29 1.54 -6.22
C LEU A 33 -14.62 2.11 -4.96
N PRO A 34 -15.28 2.07 -3.78
CA PRO A 34 -14.68 2.53 -2.55
C PRO A 34 -13.40 1.75 -2.21
N VAL A 35 -12.45 2.42 -1.56
CA VAL A 35 -11.27 1.73 -1.03
C VAL A 35 -11.72 0.78 0.07
N MET A 36 -11.36 -0.50 -0.07
CA MET A 36 -11.72 -1.54 0.88
C MET A 36 -10.51 -1.92 1.73
N ARG A 37 -10.76 -2.24 3.00
CA ARG A 37 -9.75 -2.75 3.94
C ARG A 37 -10.27 -4.02 4.59
N ASP A 38 -9.52 -5.10 4.44
CA ASP A 38 -9.70 -6.32 5.21
C ASP A 38 -8.65 -6.34 6.33
N HIS A 39 -9.12 -6.10 7.55
CA HIS A 39 -8.25 -6.08 8.73
C HIS A 39 -7.79 -7.49 9.15
N ASP A 40 -8.60 -8.52 8.91
CA ASP A 40 -8.29 -9.91 9.29
C ASP A 40 -7.18 -10.48 8.41
N LYS A 41 -7.14 -10.03 7.15
CA LYS A 41 -6.12 -10.42 6.16
C LYS A 41 -4.98 -9.43 6.03
N SER A 42 -5.00 -8.33 6.78
CA SER A 42 -4.02 -7.25 6.66
C SER A 42 -3.90 -6.73 5.22
N ALA A 43 -5.01 -6.65 4.48
CA ALA A 43 -5.02 -6.34 3.05
C ALA A 43 -5.90 -5.11 2.74
N TYR A 44 -5.59 -4.42 1.65
CA TYR A 44 -6.40 -3.35 1.10
C TYR A 44 -6.53 -3.47 -0.41
N TYR A 45 -7.63 -2.92 -0.92
CA TYR A 45 -8.05 -3.05 -2.31
C TYR A 45 -8.58 -1.71 -2.80
N ARG A 46 -8.28 -1.36 -4.04
CA ARG A 46 -8.89 -0.20 -4.71
C ARG A 46 -8.93 -0.40 -6.21
N GLU A 47 -9.88 0.27 -6.86
CA GLU A 47 -9.79 0.47 -8.30
C GLU A 47 -8.59 1.37 -8.62
N ASP A 48 -7.88 1.01 -9.69
CA ASP A 48 -6.85 1.83 -10.31
C ASP A 48 -6.78 1.55 -11.82
N ALA A 49 -7.19 2.53 -12.63
CA ALA A 49 -7.12 2.52 -14.10
C ALA A 49 -7.77 1.28 -14.77
N GLY A 50 -8.90 0.81 -14.23
CA GLY A 50 -9.64 -0.36 -14.68
C GLY A 50 -9.10 -1.69 -14.16
N SER A 51 -8.08 -1.67 -13.29
CA SER A 51 -7.55 -2.85 -12.60
C SER A 51 -7.85 -2.79 -11.10
N LEU A 52 -7.80 -3.93 -10.43
CA LEU A 52 -7.82 -3.99 -8.98
C LEU A 52 -6.38 -3.94 -8.46
N LEU A 53 -6.05 -2.88 -7.72
CA LEU A 53 -4.82 -2.80 -6.95
C LEU A 53 -5.02 -3.51 -5.62
N VAL A 54 -4.13 -4.45 -5.30
CA VAL A 54 -4.12 -5.20 -4.05
C VAL A 54 -2.80 -4.96 -3.34
N GLY A 55 -2.85 -4.49 -2.10
CA GLY A 55 -1.69 -4.44 -1.22
C GLY A 55 -1.95 -5.19 0.08
N ALA A 56 -0.93 -5.87 0.60
CA ALA A 56 -1.03 -6.65 1.82
C ALA A 56 0.18 -6.41 2.73
N PHE A 57 -0.06 -6.44 4.04
CA PHE A 57 1.00 -6.39 5.03
C PHE A 57 1.28 -7.82 5.50
N GLU A 58 2.52 -8.27 5.30
CA GLU A 58 2.95 -9.60 5.74
C GLU A 58 2.90 -9.72 7.26
N LYS A 59 2.49 -10.90 7.74
CA LYS A 59 2.61 -11.23 9.16
C LYS A 59 4.07 -11.56 9.44
N ARG A 60 4.54 -11.12 10.61
CA ARG A 60 5.88 -11.40 11.12
C ARG A 60 6.06 -12.87 11.47
#